data_AF-A0A3M1BA54-F1
#
_entry.id   AF-A0A3M1BA54-F1
#
_cell.length_a   1.000
_cell.length_b   1.000
_cell.length_c   1.000
_cell.angle_alpha   90.00
_cell.angle_beta   90.00
_cell.angle_gamma   90.00
#
_symmetry.space_group_name_H-M   'P 1'
#
loop_
_entity.id
_entity.type
_entity.pdbx_description
1 polymer ?
#
loop_
_entity_poly.entity_id
_entity_poly.type
_entity_poly.pdbx_seq_one_letter_code
_entity_poly.pdbx_strand_id
1 'polypeptide(L)'
;MKHLISFLLSFLLLANLCLAENDIEKNRVEIKIYETDAELLRSKGDQARFKGNLADAKDHYNSAIKKYKDLLRKLKDAQENNTLPTKFIVRKLQEAKFHLGYCYFYIGELEDSRKYMEEVLNSPSFRGEAHYYLARILAKDTLNSNSSDKQKLENLQKTIISHLENSVKYGYNIFQGLEDAEELSSFKEDPKVIIRLLKTKKINDESQMSSLGDPFRPKVAKKEKEKEKEEGEEESNFISPIESPQNNLDLKEQQKILKNIEDTFKQLKSLQNKPSQLSNVPKIIEFYEKLNKLLENRTDISNFELKKRLDSIQQELNEMRDRIRKTQIEYYTAQCRTIIQNMENSSAAHQYDQINILWKKLNSVAREMLKIGANPTDLLNEARPFYNRARTYLELRNIRPKVTGIVIEEYPRKRKYALVNDRKYTVNQFILDKDGRPIPDLKLKDIQKGKVTFIYKGVTIETLIRESGSQP
;
A
#
# COMPACT_ATOMS: atom_id res chain seq x y z
N MET A 1 -66.92 22.78 12.61
CA MET A 1 -66.04 23.44 11.61
C MET A 1 -64.58 23.58 12.06
N LYS A 2 -64.27 24.23 13.19
CA LYS A 2 -62.85 24.44 13.62
C LYS A 2 -62.02 23.15 13.75
N HIS A 3 -62.59 22.08 14.30
CA HIS A 3 -61.90 20.78 14.42
C HIS A 3 -61.68 20.08 13.07
N LEU A 4 -62.58 20.26 12.10
CA LEU A 4 -62.44 19.69 10.75
C LEU A 4 -61.31 20.37 9.98
N ILE A 5 -61.23 21.71 10.08
CA ILE A 5 -60.15 22.51 9.47
C ILE A 5 -58.79 22.16 10.07
N SER A 6 -58.72 22.02 11.40
CA SER A 6 -57.48 21.59 12.08
C SER A 6 -57.04 20.20 11.64
N PHE A 7 -57.97 19.25 11.52
CA PHE A 7 -57.67 17.88 11.08
C PHE A 7 -57.17 17.84 9.64
N LEU A 8 -57.80 18.59 8.72
CA LEU A 8 -57.37 18.69 7.32
C LEU A 8 -55.99 19.35 7.18
N LEU A 9 -55.70 20.39 7.96
CA LEU A 9 -54.38 21.02 8.00
C LEU A 9 -53.30 20.06 8.50
N SER A 10 -53.57 19.31 9.58
CA SER A 10 -52.64 18.29 10.08
C SER A 10 -52.40 17.17 9.07
N PHE A 11 -53.45 16.73 8.37
CA PHE A 11 -53.33 15.69 7.33
C PHE A 11 -52.52 16.18 6.12
N LEU A 12 -52.75 17.41 5.66
CA LEU A 12 -51.96 18.04 4.59
C LEU A 12 -50.49 18.22 4.99
N LEU A 13 -50.22 18.59 6.26
CA LEU A 13 -48.87 18.68 6.78
C LEU A 13 -48.18 17.31 6.80
N LEU A 14 -48.88 16.26 7.23
CA LEU A 14 -48.34 14.90 7.25
C LEU A 14 -48.08 14.37 5.83
N ALA A 15 -49.00 14.60 4.89
CA ALA A 15 -48.84 14.20 3.49
C ALA A 15 -47.66 14.92 2.83
N ASN A 16 -47.48 16.21 3.09
CA ASN A 16 -46.32 16.98 2.62
C ASN A 16 -45.01 16.50 3.25
N LEU A 17 -45.02 16.10 4.53
CA LEU A 17 -43.86 15.52 5.18
C LEU A 17 -43.47 14.16 4.58
N CYS A 18 -44.44 13.27 4.30
CA CYS A 18 -44.17 11.99 3.65
C CYS A 18 -43.65 12.15 2.21
N LEU A 19 -44.18 13.11 1.44
CA LEU A 19 -43.66 13.42 0.10
C LEU A 19 -42.23 13.98 0.17
N ALA A 20 -41.96 14.87 1.13
CA ALA A 20 -40.62 15.41 1.36
C ALA A 20 -39.61 14.32 1.79
N GLU A 21 -40.01 13.35 2.62
CA GLU A 21 -39.16 12.21 3.00
C GLU A 21 -38.80 11.33 1.79
N ASN A 22 -39.78 11.02 0.93
CA ASN A 22 -39.54 10.25 -0.29
C ASN A 22 -38.57 10.96 -1.25
N ASP A 23 -38.70 12.27 -1.41
CA ASP A 23 -37.79 13.06 -2.26
C ASP A 23 -36.37 13.13 -1.66
N ILE A 24 -36.25 13.23 -0.34
CA ILE A 24 -34.96 13.18 0.36
C ILE A 24 -34.30 11.81 0.19
N GLU A 25 -35.04 10.71 0.36
CA GLU A 25 -34.50 9.36 0.22
C GLU A 25 -34.07 9.07 -1.22
N LYS A 26 -34.87 9.48 -2.20
CA LYS A 26 -34.52 9.38 -3.63
C LYS A 26 -33.24 10.14 -3.96
N ASN A 27 -33.11 11.38 -3.47
CA ASN A 27 -31.90 12.18 -3.65
C ASN A 27 -30.67 11.53 -3.00
N ARG A 28 -30.81 10.91 -1.83
CA ARG A 28 -29.71 10.18 -1.16
C ARG A 28 -29.26 8.96 -1.95
N VAL A 29 -30.20 8.18 -2.49
CA VAL A 29 -29.88 7.02 -3.33
C VAL A 29 -29.15 7.48 -4.60
N GLU A 30 -29.63 8.54 -5.24
CA GLU A 30 -29.00 9.09 -6.44
C GLU A 30 -27.57 9.60 -6.15
N ILE A 31 -27.37 10.37 -5.06
CA ILE A 31 -26.05 10.83 -4.61
C ILE A 31 -25.09 9.64 -4.42
N LYS A 32 -25.56 8.55 -3.79
CA LYS A 32 -24.77 7.35 -3.54
C LYS A 32 -24.39 6.60 -4.82
N ILE A 33 -25.29 6.56 -5.81
CA ILE A 33 -24.99 5.97 -7.13
C ILE A 33 -23.88 6.80 -7.82
N TYR A 34 -24.00 8.13 -7.81
CA TYR A 34 -22.99 9.01 -8.40
C TYR A 34 -21.62 8.90 -7.71
N GLU A 35 -21.62 8.78 -6.38
CA GLU A 35 -20.40 8.54 -5.60
C GLU A 35 -19.75 7.21 -6.01
N THR A 36 -20.54 6.13 -6.07
CA THR A 36 -20.06 4.78 -6.44
C THR A 36 -19.47 4.75 -7.86
N ASP A 37 -20.15 5.40 -8.82
CA ASP A 37 -19.66 5.55 -10.21
C ASP A 37 -18.31 6.28 -10.26
N ALA A 38 -18.19 7.40 -9.54
CA ALA A 38 -16.98 8.21 -9.51
C ALA A 38 -15.81 7.44 -8.88
N GLU A 39 -16.07 6.69 -7.80
CA GLU A 39 -15.08 5.83 -7.16
C GLU A 39 -14.63 4.68 -8.06
N LEU A 40 -15.57 4.04 -8.77
CA LEU A 40 -15.28 2.98 -9.73
C LEU A 40 -14.37 3.48 -10.86
N LEU A 41 -14.70 4.64 -11.46
CA LEU A 41 -13.88 5.25 -12.51
C LEU A 41 -12.48 5.60 -12.00
N ARG A 42 -12.36 6.18 -10.80
CA ARG A 42 -11.06 6.46 -10.17
C ARG A 42 -10.26 5.16 -9.97
N SER A 43 -10.90 4.09 -9.50
CA SER A 43 -10.25 2.79 -9.29
C SER A 43 -9.80 2.14 -10.61
N LYS A 44 -10.57 2.29 -11.70
CA LYS A 44 -10.16 1.85 -13.04
C LYS A 44 -8.93 2.64 -13.52
N GLY A 45 -8.91 3.96 -13.27
CA GLY A 45 -7.73 4.80 -13.52
C GLY A 45 -6.50 4.32 -12.76
N ASP A 46 -6.65 3.99 -11.47
CA ASP A 46 -5.57 3.41 -10.65
C ASP A 46 -5.06 2.10 -11.25
N GLN A 47 -5.94 1.19 -11.64
CA GLN A 47 -5.58 -0.09 -12.25
C GLN A 47 -4.83 0.09 -13.59
N ALA A 48 -5.34 0.95 -14.48
CA ALA A 48 -4.69 1.25 -15.75
C ALA A 48 -3.29 1.83 -15.56
N ARG A 49 -3.13 2.77 -14.62
CA ARG A 49 -1.83 3.34 -14.24
C ARG A 49 -0.86 2.28 -13.73
N PHE A 50 -1.31 1.36 -12.86
CA PHE A 50 -0.46 0.28 -12.35
C PHE A 50 -0.02 -0.71 -13.45
N LYS A 51 -0.82 -0.86 -14.50
CA LYS A 51 -0.47 -1.64 -15.70
C LYS A 51 0.44 -0.87 -16.68
N GLY A 52 0.77 0.40 -16.39
CA GLY A 52 1.55 1.25 -17.28
C GLY A 52 0.74 1.84 -18.45
N ASN A 53 -0.58 1.61 -18.52
CA ASN A 53 -1.43 2.21 -19.55
C ASN A 53 -1.88 3.61 -19.11
N LEU A 54 -1.03 4.60 -19.37
CA LEU A 54 -1.25 5.97 -18.92
C LEU A 54 -2.37 6.71 -19.67
N ALA A 55 -2.64 6.34 -20.93
CA ALA A 55 -3.70 6.93 -21.73
C ALA A 55 -5.08 6.55 -21.16
N ASP A 56 -5.33 5.26 -20.94
CA ASP A 56 -6.58 4.79 -20.32
C ASP A 56 -6.75 5.34 -18.91
N ALA A 57 -5.64 5.42 -18.14
CA ALA A 57 -5.66 6.01 -16.81
C ALA A 57 -6.12 7.48 -16.84
N LYS A 58 -5.59 8.27 -17.79
CA LYS A 58 -5.95 9.66 -18.03
C LYS A 58 -7.47 9.80 -18.28
N ASP A 59 -8.02 8.98 -19.17
CA ASP A 59 -9.44 9.05 -19.54
C ASP A 59 -10.37 8.67 -18.38
N HIS A 60 -9.99 7.65 -17.60
CA HIS A 60 -10.71 7.24 -16.41
C HIS A 60 -10.69 8.32 -15.31
N TYR A 61 -9.53 8.93 -15.04
CA TYR A 61 -9.45 10.01 -14.04
C TYR A 61 -10.21 11.27 -14.48
N ASN A 62 -10.15 11.64 -15.76
CA ASN A 62 -10.96 12.74 -16.31
C ASN A 62 -12.46 12.49 -16.10
N SER A 63 -12.92 11.27 -16.39
CA SER A 63 -14.32 10.87 -16.19
C SER A 63 -14.71 10.90 -14.71
N ALA A 64 -13.84 10.42 -13.81
CA ALA A 64 -14.06 10.48 -12.37
C ALA A 64 -14.15 11.92 -11.85
N ILE A 65 -13.25 12.81 -12.28
CA ILE A 65 -13.25 14.23 -11.90
C ILE A 65 -14.55 14.91 -12.33
N LYS A 66 -15.04 14.64 -13.54
CA LYS A 66 -16.33 15.17 -14.01
C LYS A 66 -17.47 14.72 -13.09
N LYS A 67 -17.55 13.42 -12.78
CA LYS A 67 -18.56 12.87 -11.87
C LYS A 67 -18.48 13.46 -10.46
N TYR A 68 -17.29 13.64 -9.89
CA TYR A 68 -17.14 14.29 -8.58
C TYR A 68 -17.55 15.77 -8.60
N LYS A 69 -17.25 16.51 -9.68
CA LYS A 69 -17.71 17.91 -9.82
C LYS A 69 -19.23 17.99 -9.91
N ASP A 70 -19.86 17.09 -10.65
CA ASP A 70 -21.32 17.01 -10.76
C ASP A 70 -21.94 16.65 -9.40
N LEU A 71 -21.34 15.71 -8.67
CA LEU A 71 -21.77 15.33 -7.32
C LEU A 71 -21.68 16.50 -6.33
N LEU A 72 -20.58 17.27 -6.35
CA LEU A 72 -20.44 18.47 -5.50
C LEU A 72 -21.48 19.55 -5.84
N ARG A 73 -21.86 19.68 -7.12
CA ARG A 73 -22.94 20.59 -7.53
C ARG A 73 -24.27 20.13 -6.93
N LYS A 74 -24.60 18.85 -7.04
CA LYS A 74 -25.82 18.28 -6.44
C LYS A 74 -25.86 18.43 -4.92
N LEU A 75 -24.75 18.17 -4.23
CA LEU A 75 -24.64 18.38 -2.78
C LEU A 75 -24.81 19.86 -2.39
N LYS A 76 -24.34 20.77 -3.24
CA LYS A 76 -24.51 22.21 -3.05
C LYS A 76 -25.97 22.63 -3.20
N ASP A 77 -26.65 22.12 -4.22
CA ASP A 77 -28.06 22.39 -4.48
C ASP A 77 -28.95 21.80 -3.36
N ALA A 78 -28.55 20.67 -2.77
CA ALA A 78 -29.17 20.08 -1.58
C ALA A 78 -28.83 20.81 -0.25
N GLN A 79 -28.12 21.93 -0.30
CA GLN A 79 -27.67 22.70 0.88
C GLN A 79 -26.72 21.96 1.85
N GLU A 80 -26.06 20.89 1.41
CA GLU A 80 -25.16 20.06 2.24
C GLU A 80 -23.68 20.52 2.21
N ASN A 81 -23.43 21.80 1.96
CA ASN A 81 -22.10 22.35 1.60
C ASN A 81 -20.97 22.18 2.63
N ASN A 82 -21.27 21.78 3.88
CA ASN A 82 -20.28 21.61 4.95
C ASN A 82 -20.41 20.28 5.70
N THR A 83 -21.14 19.33 5.14
CA THR A 83 -21.30 18.01 5.75
C THR A 83 -20.02 17.17 5.60
N LEU A 84 -19.88 16.15 6.44
CA LEU A 84 -18.78 15.18 6.36
C LEU A 84 -18.66 14.55 4.94
N PRO A 85 -19.76 14.17 4.25
CA PRO A 85 -19.74 13.76 2.85
C PRO A 85 -19.06 14.76 1.92
N THR A 86 -19.41 16.04 1.98
CA THR A 86 -18.82 17.06 1.08
C THR A 86 -17.31 17.16 1.25
N LYS A 87 -16.79 17.13 2.49
CA LYS A 87 -15.33 17.12 2.74
C LYS A 87 -14.66 15.86 2.20
N PHE A 88 -15.33 14.70 2.32
CA PHE A 88 -14.83 13.44 1.77
C PHE A 88 -14.77 13.47 0.23
N ILE A 89 -15.83 13.94 -0.43
CA ILE A 89 -15.88 14.07 -1.89
C ILE A 89 -14.85 15.08 -2.40
N VAL A 90 -14.67 16.22 -1.74
CA VAL A 90 -13.60 17.18 -2.09
C VAL A 90 -12.23 16.52 -2.00
N ARG A 91 -11.96 15.72 -0.96
CA ARG A 91 -10.70 14.99 -0.84
C ARG A 91 -10.51 14.00 -1.99
N LYS A 92 -11.54 13.25 -2.36
CA LYS A 92 -11.50 12.29 -3.49
C LYS A 92 -11.31 12.97 -4.85
N LEU A 93 -11.95 14.11 -5.06
CA LEU A 93 -11.72 14.94 -6.24
C LEU A 93 -10.26 15.39 -6.34
N GLN A 94 -9.67 15.84 -5.24
CA GLN A 94 -8.26 16.27 -5.22
C GLN A 94 -7.29 15.10 -5.45
N GLU A 95 -7.61 13.91 -4.91
CA GLU A 95 -6.87 12.67 -5.20
C GLU A 95 -6.90 12.31 -6.69
N ALA A 96 -8.08 12.38 -7.32
CA ALA A 96 -8.22 12.11 -8.75
C ALA A 96 -7.47 13.15 -9.61
N LYS A 97 -7.53 14.44 -9.26
CA LYS A 97 -6.75 15.51 -9.94
C LYS A 97 -5.25 15.29 -9.83
N PHE A 98 -4.76 14.91 -8.65
CA PHE A 98 -3.35 14.62 -8.43
C PHE A 98 -2.88 13.47 -9.35
N HIS A 99 -3.63 12.37 -9.40
CA HIS A 99 -3.27 11.24 -10.27
C HIS A 99 -3.41 11.55 -11.76
N LEU A 100 -4.38 12.39 -12.15
CA LEU A 100 -4.48 12.87 -13.52
C LEU A 100 -3.27 13.73 -13.90
N GLY A 101 -2.88 14.70 -13.04
CA GLY A 101 -1.68 15.49 -13.25
C GLY A 101 -0.42 14.63 -13.34
N TYR A 102 -0.33 13.55 -12.56
CA TYR A 102 0.74 12.55 -12.66
C TYR A 102 0.74 11.87 -14.03
N CYS A 103 -0.41 11.43 -14.56
CA CYS A 103 -0.49 10.82 -15.89
C CYS A 103 0.00 11.80 -16.97
N TYR A 104 -0.44 13.05 -16.94
CA TYR A 104 0.02 14.08 -17.88
C TYR A 104 1.55 14.28 -17.85
N PHE A 105 2.15 14.28 -16.66
CA PHE A 105 3.62 14.40 -16.51
C PHE A 105 4.39 13.31 -17.25
N TYR A 106 3.96 12.05 -17.09
CA TYR A 106 4.63 10.90 -17.71
C TYR A 106 4.33 10.74 -19.20
N ILE A 107 3.18 11.21 -19.67
CA ILE A 107 2.86 11.29 -21.11
C ILE A 107 3.66 12.41 -21.79
N GLY A 108 4.15 13.41 -21.03
CA GLY A 108 4.92 14.55 -21.54
C GLY A 108 4.09 15.81 -21.79
N GLU A 109 2.82 15.82 -21.40
CA GLU A 109 1.90 16.96 -21.47
C GLU A 109 2.11 17.86 -20.23
N LEU A 110 3.23 18.60 -20.18
CA LEU A 110 3.71 19.28 -18.97
C LEU A 110 2.83 20.45 -18.49
N GLU A 111 2.20 21.18 -19.40
CA GLU A 111 1.34 22.33 -19.05
C GLU A 111 0.05 21.87 -18.33
N ASP A 112 -0.60 20.83 -18.86
CA ASP A 112 -1.76 20.23 -18.20
C ASP A 112 -1.38 19.60 -16.86
N SER A 113 -0.21 18.95 -16.80
CA SER A 113 0.31 18.45 -15.52
C SER A 113 0.47 19.55 -14.49
N ARG A 114 1.08 20.69 -14.87
CA ARG A 114 1.29 21.85 -14.01
C ARG A 114 -0.04 22.37 -13.47
N LYS A 115 -1.00 22.61 -14.35
CA LYS A 115 -2.34 23.09 -14.00
C LYS A 115 -2.99 22.23 -12.91
N TYR A 116 -2.99 20.90 -13.09
CA TYR A 116 -3.59 20.01 -12.10
C TYR A 116 -2.81 19.97 -10.78
N MET A 117 -1.48 20.05 -10.81
CA MET A 117 -0.67 20.09 -9.59
C MET A 117 -0.91 21.38 -8.79
N GLU A 118 -1.05 22.53 -9.47
CA GLU A 118 -1.41 23.81 -8.85
C GLU A 118 -2.79 23.76 -8.18
N GLU A 119 -3.79 23.18 -8.85
CA GLU A 119 -5.12 22.99 -8.27
C GLU A 119 -5.10 22.14 -6.97
N VAL A 120 -4.20 21.16 -6.92
CA VAL A 120 -4.04 20.22 -5.80
C VAL A 120 -3.30 20.84 -4.60
N LEU A 121 -2.56 21.95 -4.77
CA LEU A 121 -1.85 22.61 -3.66
C LEU A 121 -2.78 23.01 -2.50
N ASN A 122 -4.05 23.26 -2.79
CA ASN A 122 -5.05 23.57 -1.77
C ASN A 122 -5.43 22.37 -0.91
N SER A 123 -5.12 21.14 -1.34
CA SER A 123 -5.41 19.89 -0.62
C SER A 123 -4.32 19.53 0.39
N PRO A 124 -4.61 19.47 1.70
CA PRO A 124 -3.61 19.10 2.71
C PRO A 124 -3.00 17.72 2.50
N SER A 125 -3.75 16.77 1.91
CA SER A 125 -3.31 15.37 1.77
C SER A 125 -2.26 15.14 0.67
N PHE A 126 -2.14 16.05 -0.30
CA PHE A 126 -1.25 15.88 -1.46
C PHE A 126 -0.37 17.11 -1.70
N ARG A 127 -0.38 18.09 -0.78
CA ARG A 127 0.33 19.36 -0.97
C ARG A 127 1.84 19.16 -1.11
N GLY A 128 2.41 18.25 -0.32
CA GLY A 128 3.84 17.94 -0.37
C GLY A 128 4.24 17.30 -1.70
N GLU A 129 3.48 16.29 -2.14
CA GLU A 129 3.64 15.60 -3.42
C GLU A 129 3.47 16.55 -4.60
N ALA A 130 2.43 17.39 -4.59
CA ALA A 130 2.15 18.33 -5.67
C ALA A 130 3.29 19.35 -5.85
N HIS A 131 3.84 19.89 -4.76
CA HIS A 131 5.04 20.73 -4.83
C HIS A 131 6.25 19.99 -5.41
N TYR A 132 6.44 18.73 -5.06
CA TYR A 132 7.51 17.93 -5.65
C TYR A 132 7.33 17.74 -7.17
N TYR A 133 6.11 17.42 -7.64
CA TYR A 133 5.85 17.32 -9.08
C TYR A 133 5.98 18.66 -9.80
N LEU A 134 5.59 19.78 -9.19
CA LEU A 134 5.85 21.11 -9.77
C LEU A 134 7.34 21.38 -9.95
N ALA A 135 8.17 21.00 -8.98
CA ALA A 135 9.63 21.09 -9.11
C ALA A 135 10.15 20.25 -10.29
N ARG A 136 9.65 19.02 -10.46
CA ARG A 136 10.00 18.13 -11.59
C ARG A 136 9.56 18.70 -12.93
N ILE A 137 8.33 19.21 -13.02
CA ILE A 137 7.78 19.81 -14.24
C ILE A 137 8.66 20.98 -14.68
N LEU A 138 8.98 21.90 -13.76
CA LEU A 138 9.84 23.05 -14.04
C LEU A 138 11.26 22.63 -14.45
N ALA A 139 11.81 21.60 -13.81
CA ALA A 139 13.12 21.08 -14.17
C ALA A 139 13.13 20.45 -15.57
N LYS A 140 12.08 19.70 -15.93
CA LYS A 140 11.92 19.12 -17.26
C LYS A 140 11.70 20.21 -18.33
N ASP A 141 10.92 21.24 -18.01
CA ASP A 141 10.77 22.42 -18.87
C ASP A 141 12.12 23.13 -19.09
N THR A 142 12.95 23.26 -18.06
CA THR A 142 14.29 23.86 -18.22
C THR A 142 15.19 23.05 -19.13
N LEU A 143 15.16 21.72 -19.03
CA LEU A 143 15.94 20.82 -19.90
C LEU A 143 15.49 20.90 -21.36
N ASN A 144 14.19 21.10 -21.60
CA ASN A 144 13.63 21.24 -22.94
C ASN A 144 13.82 22.66 -23.52
N SER A 145 14.08 23.66 -22.67
CA SER A 145 14.22 25.05 -23.10
C SER A 145 15.66 25.36 -23.52
N ASN A 146 15.88 25.67 -24.80
CA ASN A 146 17.17 26.17 -25.33
C ASN A 146 17.44 27.64 -24.95
N SER A 147 16.93 28.12 -23.81
CA SER A 147 17.05 29.51 -23.43
C SER A 147 18.47 29.81 -22.94
N SER A 148 19.19 30.69 -23.64
CA SER A 148 20.50 31.21 -23.23
C SER A 148 20.41 32.31 -22.17
N ASP A 149 19.21 32.65 -21.71
CA ASP A 149 18.99 33.67 -20.70
C ASP A 149 19.34 33.13 -19.30
N LYS A 150 20.58 33.43 -18.88
CA LYS A 150 21.13 33.04 -17.58
C LYS A 150 20.27 33.54 -16.41
N GLN A 151 19.68 34.73 -16.50
CA GLN A 151 18.88 35.30 -15.42
C GLN A 151 17.55 34.54 -15.26
N LYS A 152 16.94 34.16 -16.38
CA LYS A 152 15.73 33.33 -16.38
C LYS A 152 15.99 31.94 -15.78
N LEU A 153 17.12 31.31 -16.11
CA LEU A 153 17.54 30.03 -15.55
C LEU A 153 17.78 30.10 -14.03
N GLU A 154 18.46 31.14 -13.55
CA GLU A 154 18.68 31.36 -12.12
C GLU A 154 17.35 31.55 -11.35
N ASN A 155 16.40 32.28 -11.93
CA ASN A 155 15.07 32.46 -11.35
C ASN A 155 14.29 31.14 -11.31
N LEU A 156 14.35 30.34 -12.38
CA LEU A 156 13.73 29.01 -12.43
C LEU A 156 14.33 28.08 -11.37
N GLN A 157 15.64 28.06 -11.20
CA GLN A 157 16.30 27.28 -10.16
C GLN A 157 15.83 27.67 -8.75
N LYS A 158 15.69 28.98 -8.47
CA LYS A 158 15.14 29.46 -7.19
C LYS A 158 13.72 28.96 -6.95
N THR A 159 12.88 28.97 -7.99
CA THR A 159 11.50 28.46 -7.91
C THR A 159 11.46 26.94 -7.68
N ILE A 160 12.29 26.17 -8.39
CA ILE A 160 12.43 24.72 -8.18
C ILE A 160 12.82 24.43 -6.74
N ILE A 161 13.87 25.09 -6.22
CA ILE A 161 14.30 24.92 -4.82
C ILE A 161 13.17 25.27 -3.84
N SER A 162 12.44 26.36 -4.09
CA SER A 162 11.31 26.75 -3.24
C SER A 162 10.20 25.69 -3.20
N HIS A 163 9.90 25.06 -4.34
CA HIS A 163 8.96 23.94 -4.37
C HIS A 163 9.49 22.71 -3.63
N LEU A 164 10.77 22.38 -3.78
CA LEU A 164 11.41 21.30 -3.04
C LEU A 164 11.35 21.53 -1.51
N GLU A 165 11.63 22.75 -1.04
CA GLU A 165 11.49 23.12 0.38
C GLU A 165 10.04 22.98 0.85
N ASN A 166 9.08 23.49 0.09
CA ASN A 166 7.66 23.36 0.45
C ASN A 166 7.22 21.89 0.48
N SER A 167 7.73 21.06 -0.42
CA SER A 167 7.49 19.61 -0.41
C SER A 167 7.92 18.97 0.92
N VAL A 168 9.14 19.28 1.39
CA VAL A 168 9.64 18.84 2.72
C VAL A 168 8.77 19.40 3.85
N LYS A 169 8.46 20.70 3.78
CA LYS A 169 7.65 21.41 4.78
C LYS A 169 6.30 20.74 5.00
N TYR A 170 5.69 20.21 3.94
CA TYR A 170 4.41 19.50 3.97
C TYR A 170 4.55 17.97 4.07
N GLY A 171 5.72 17.47 4.48
CA GLY A 171 5.88 16.08 4.93
C GLY A 171 6.25 15.06 3.84
N TYR A 172 6.44 15.48 2.59
CA TYR A 172 6.86 14.55 1.54
C TYR A 172 8.34 14.14 1.71
N ASN A 173 8.64 12.86 1.44
CA ASN A 173 10.01 12.36 1.51
C ASN A 173 10.78 12.68 0.23
N ILE A 174 11.28 13.90 0.15
CA ILE A 174 11.94 14.40 -1.05
C ILE A 174 13.20 13.63 -1.43
N PHE A 175 13.94 13.08 -0.46
CA PHE A 175 15.22 12.40 -0.74
C PHE A 175 15.02 11.10 -1.52
N GLN A 176 13.93 10.38 -1.24
CA GLN A 176 13.52 9.24 -2.04
C GLN A 176 13.10 9.68 -3.46
N GLY A 177 12.36 10.79 -3.57
CA GLY A 177 11.97 11.33 -4.87
C GLY A 177 13.14 11.86 -5.71
N LEU A 178 14.17 12.43 -5.10
CA LEU A 178 15.35 12.91 -5.81
C LEU A 178 16.22 11.76 -6.33
N GLU A 179 16.14 10.57 -5.72
CA GLU A 179 16.91 9.42 -6.17
C GLU A 179 16.49 8.95 -7.57
N ASP A 180 15.17 8.97 -7.83
CA ASP A 180 14.54 8.43 -9.05
C ASP A 180 14.26 9.50 -10.14
N ALA A 181 14.50 10.78 -9.88
CA ALA A 181 14.17 11.88 -10.79
C ALA A 181 15.40 12.42 -11.52
N GLU A 182 15.67 11.90 -12.72
CA GLU A 182 16.80 12.29 -13.57
C GLU A 182 16.85 13.81 -13.85
N GLU A 183 15.69 14.42 -14.05
CA GLU A 183 15.55 15.85 -14.30
C GLU A 183 15.95 16.74 -13.11
N LEU A 184 16.05 16.16 -11.89
CA LEU A 184 16.49 16.85 -10.69
C LEU A 184 17.94 16.51 -10.30
N SER A 185 18.69 15.81 -11.15
CA SER A 185 20.07 15.36 -10.89
C SER A 185 21.00 16.49 -10.42
N SER A 186 20.95 17.66 -11.05
CA SER A 186 21.76 18.83 -10.67
C SER A 186 21.50 19.33 -9.24
N PHE A 187 20.27 19.16 -8.74
CA PHE A 187 19.90 19.55 -7.37
C PHE A 187 20.23 18.46 -6.35
N LYS A 188 20.25 17.19 -6.76
CA LYS A 188 20.64 16.04 -5.94
C LYS A 188 22.12 16.11 -5.55
N GLU A 189 22.95 16.62 -6.46
CA GLU A 189 24.41 16.70 -6.28
C GLU A 189 24.88 18.00 -5.61
N ASP A 190 24.05 19.05 -5.55
CA ASP A 190 24.42 20.32 -4.92
C ASP A 190 24.33 20.26 -3.37
N PRO A 191 25.47 20.28 -2.64
CA PRO A 191 25.46 20.20 -1.18
C PRO A 191 24.70 21.36 -0.53
N LYS A 192 24.66 22.55 -1.15
CA LYS A 192 23.95 23.72 -0.60
C LYS A 192 22.44 23.48 -0.61
N VAL A 193 21.91 22.89 -1.70
CA VAL A 193 20.50 22.51 -1.82
C VAL A 193 20.16 21.45 -0.77
N ILE A 194 20.97 20.39 -0.66
CA ILE A 194 20.74 19.31 0.31
C ILE A 194 20.71 19.83 1.75
N ILE A 195 21.69 20.66 2.14
CA ILE A 195 21.72 21.28 3.48
C ILE A 195 20.48 22.14 3.71
N ARG A 196 20.03 22.89 2.70
CA ARG A 196 18.85 23.75 2.79
C ARG A 196 17.56 22.92 2.97
N LEU A 197 17.41 21.82 2.24
CA LEU A 197 16.29 20.88 2.39
C LEU A 197 16.29 20.22 3.78
N LEU A 198 17.45 19.79 4.28
CA LEU A 198 17.58 19.19 5.62
C LEU A 198 17.23 20.18 6.75
N LYS A 199 17.52 21.47 6.56
CA LYS A 199 17.16 22.54 7.52
C LYS A 199 15.70 22.96 7.46
N THR A 200 14.95 22.54 6.44
CA THR A 200 13.56 22.94 6.28
C THR A 200 12.70 22.29 7.36
N LYS A 201 12.15 23.12 8.27
CA LYS A 201 11.31 22.65 9.38
C LYS A 201 9.99 22.10 8.83
N LYS A 202 9.74 20.81 9.05
CA LYS A 202 8.45 20.19 8.74
C LYS A 202 7.36 20.87 9.57
N ILE A 203 6.25 21.25 8.94
CA ILE A 203 5.01 21.54 9.66
C ILE A 203 4.51 20.17 10.13
N ASN A 204 5.00 19.72 11.28
CA ASN A 204 4.38 18.60 11.96
C ASN A 204 3.08 19.16 12.57
N ASP A 205 1.97 18.87 11.91
CA ASP A 205 0.68 18.78 12.59
C ASP A 205 0.88 17.70 13.66
N GLU A 206 0.92 18.06 14.96
CA GLU A 206 1.22 17.12 16.06
C GLU A 206 0.27 15.91 16.09
N SER A 207 -0.85 15.99 15.37
CA SER A 207 -1.80 14.92 15.11
C SER A 207 -1.31 13.84 14.11
N GLN A 208 -0.42 14.15 13.16
CA GLN A 208 0.02 13.23 12.09
C GLN A 208 1.26 12.39 12.42
N MET A 209 1.97 12.67 13.52
CA MET A 209 3.05 11.77 14.00
C MET A 209 2.51 10.41 14.48
N SER A 210 1.20 10.27 14.66
CA SER A 210 0.55 8.98 14.93
C SER A 210 0.23 8.16 13.67
N SER A 211 0.37 8.72 12.46
CA SER A 211 0.04 8.08 11.18
C SER A 211 1.20 7.97 10.19
N LEU A 212 2.42 8.38 10.55
CA LEU A 212 3.62 8.12 9.77
C LEU A 212 3.92 6.62 9.78
N GLY A 213 3.26 5.91 8.88
CA GLY A 213 3.61 4.55 8.50
C GLY A 213 5.02 4.55 7.92
N ASP A 214 5.84 3.65 8.46
CA ASP A 214 7.18 3.30 7.99
C ASP A 214 7.31 3.34 6.44
N PRO A 215 8.26 4.14 5.88
CA PRO A 215 8.49 4.27 4.44
C PRO A 215 8.97 2.98 3.75
N PHE A 216 9.25 1.91 4.51
CA PHE A 216 9.62 0.60 3.99
C PHE A 216 8.48 -0.44 4.00
N ARG A 217 7.21 -0.02 4.13
CA ARG A 217 6.06 -0.94 3.95
C ARG A 217 5.83 -1.28 2.46
N PRO A 218 5.95 -2.56 2.03
CA PRO A 218 5.45 -2.94 0.71
C PRO A 218 3.92 -2.78 0.67
N LYS A 219 3.40 -2.13 -0.39
CA LYS A 219 1.96 -1.99 -0.64
C LYS A 219 1.34 -3.38 -0.74
N VAL A 220 0.51 -3.75 0.24
CA VAL A 220 -0.27 -4.99 0.19
C VAL A 220 -1.36 -4.78 -0.86
N ALA A 221 -1.26 -5.53 -1.97
CA ALA A 221 -2.36 -5.69 -2.90
C ALA A 221 -3.58 -6.24 -2.13
N LYS A 222 -4.67 -5.48 -2.07
CA LYS A 222 -5.96 -6.01 -1.65
C LYS A 222 -6.40 -7.01 -2.72
N LYS A 223 -6.27 -8.30 -2.43
CA LYS A 223 -7.01 -9.34 -3.15
C LYS A 223 -8.48 -9.21 -2.75
N GLU A 224 -9.28 -8.72 -3.69
CA GLU A 224 -10.71 -9.01 -3.71
C GLU A 224 -10.89 -10.53 -3.82
N LYS A 225 -11.85 -11.06 -3.07
CA LYS A 225 -12.25 -12.46 -3.10
C LYS A 225 -13.06 -12.66 -4.38
N GLU A 226 -12.51 -13.41 -5.34
CA GLU A 226 -13.30 -14.06 -6.37
C GLU A 226 -14.21 -15.10 -5.70
N LYS A 227 -15.52 -14.95 -5.89
CA LYS A 227 -16.48 -16.03 -5.75
C LYS A 227 -16.72 -16.57 -7.15
N GLU A 228 -16.30 -17.80 -7.39
CA GLU A 228 -16.85 -18.66 -8.45
C GLU A 228 -18.33 -18.88 -8.17
N LYS A 229 -19.15 -18.73 -9.22
CA LYS A 229 -20.33 -19.56 -9.51
C LYS A 229 -20.67 -19.47 -11.00
N GLU A 230 -20.33 -20.57 -11.67
CA GLU A 230 -21.01 -21.30 -12.74
C GLU A 230 -22.24 -20.72 -13.48
N GLU A 231 -22.16 -20.95 -14.79
CA GLU A 231 -23.20 -21.36 -15.76
C GLU A 231 -24.13 -20.33 -16.41
N GLY A 232 -24.17 -20.43 -17.75
CA GLY A 232 -25.02 -19.71 -18.67
C GLY A 232 -24.45 -19.74 -20.09
N GLU A 233 -24.58 -20.88 -20.77
CA GLU A 233 -24.40 -21.02 -22.23
C GLU A 233 -25.34 -20.07 -22.99
N GLU A 234 -24.86 -19.50 -24.10
CA GLU A 234 -25.45 -19.61 -25.46
C GLU A 234 -24.84 -18.58 -26.46
N GLU A 235 -24.30 -19.14 -27.54
CA GLU A 235 -24.26 -18.69 -28.95
C GLU A 235 -23.97 -17.22 -29.33
N SER A 236 -22.91 -17.01 -30.11
CA SER A 236 -23.05 -16.90 -31.58
C SER A 236 -21.74 -16.52 -32.29
N ASN A 237 -21.64 -17.06 -33.50
CA ASN A 237 -20.53 -17.04 -34.45
C ASN A 237 -20.00 -15.63 -34.81
N PHE A 238 -18.69 -15.51 -35.01
CA PHE A 238 -18.08 -15.03 -36.27
C PHE A 238 -16.54 -15.19 -36.17
N ILE A 239 -16.01 -16.22 -36.84
CA ILE A 239 -14.57 -16.34 -37.12
C ILE A 239 -14.34 -15.66 -38.48
N SER A 240 -13.59 -14.58 -38.48
CA SER A 240 -12.85 -14.13 -39.65
C SER A 240 -11.40 -14.59 -39.48
N PRO A 241 -10.77 -15.30 -40.44
CA PRO A 241 -9.34 -15.54 -40.39
C PRO A 241 -8.63 -14.23 -40.71
N ILE A 242 -8.07 -13.59 -39.68
CA ILE A 242 -7.03 -12.57 -39.88
C ILE A 242 -5.74 -13.37 -40.11
N GLU A 243 -5.30 -13.44 -41.37
CA GLU A 243 -3.93 -13.83 -41.69
C GLU A 243 -2.99 -12.83 -41.03
N SER A 244 -2.41 -13.21 -39.89
CA SER A 244 -1.29 -12.51 -39.30
C SER A 244 -0.12 -12.57 -40.28
N PRO A 245 0.51 -11.45 -40.65
CA PRO A 245 1.72 -11.49 -41.43
C PRO A 245 2.78 -12.22 -40.60
N GLN A 246 3.20 -13.40 -41.05
CA GLN A 246 4.35 -14.09 -40.51
C GLN A 246 5.58 -13.21 -40.81
N ASN A 247 5.91 -12.31 -39.87
CA ASN A 247 7.23 -11.70 -39.77
C ASN A 247 8.21 -12.83 -39.47
N ASN A 248 8.64 -13.54 -40.52
CA ASN A 248 9.76 -14.47 -40.42
C ASN A 248 11.00 -13.64 -40.12
N LEU A 249 11.44 -13.67 -38.87
CA LEU A 249 12.73 -13.12 -38.43
C LEU A 249 13.85 -13.67 -39.30
N ASP A 250 14.86 -12.83 -39.57
CA ASP A 250 16.01 -13.23 -40.37
C ASP A 250 16.72 -14.44 -39.72
N LEU A 251 17.29 -15.32 -40.54
CA LEU A 251 17.96 -16.54 -40.06
C LEU A 251 19.06 -16.22 -39.04
N LYS A 252 19.76 -15.09 -39.21
CA LYS A 252 20.77 -14.60 -38.25
C LYS A 252 20.18 -14.24 -36.89
N GLU A 253 18.98 -13.66 -36.89
CA GLU A 253 18.26 -13.29 -35.67
C GLU A 253 17.78 -14.55 -34.95
N GLN A 254 17.23 -15.54 -35.68
CA GLN A 254 16.85 -16.83 -35.12
C GLN A 254 18.07 -17.56 -34.51
N GLN A 255 19.23 -17.54 -35.18
CA GLN A 255 20.48 -18.10 -34.65
C GLN A 255 20.96 -17.38 -33.38
N LYS A 256 20.81 -16.05 -33.31
CA LYS A 256 21.17 -15.26 -32.13
C LYS A 256 20.27 -15.60 -30.93
N ILE A 257 18.97 -15.78 -31.15
CA ILE A 257 18.03 -16.21 -30.11
C ILE A 257 18.41 -17.60 -29.60
N LEU A 258 18.62 -18.57 -30.50
CA LEU A 258 19.01 -19.93 -30.11
C LEU A 258 20.34 -19.94 -29.35
N LYS A 259 21.34 -19.19 -29.79
CA LYS A 259 22.63 -19.07 -29.09
C LYS A 259 22.47 -18.55 -27.67
N ASN A 260 21.63 -17.53 -27.48
CA ASN A 260 21.33 -17.01 -26.14
C ASN A 260 20.65 -18.04 -25.25
N ILE A 261 19.74 -18.85 -25.80
CA ILE A 261 19.09 -19.97 -25.11
C ILE A 261 20.14 -21.01 -24.71
N GLU A 262 21.02 -21.41 -25.64
CA GLU A 262 22.08 -22.38 -25.39
C GLU A 262 23.08 -21.92 -24.32
N ASP A 263 23.52 -20.66 -24.38
CA ASP A 263 24.47 -20.10 -23.43
C ASP A 263 23.84 -20.02 -22.02
N THR A 264 22.57 -19.62 -21.93
CA THR A 264 21.80 -19.59 -20.68
C THR A 264 21.62 -21.02 -20.13
N PHE A 265 21.30 -21.98 -20.99
CA PHE A 265 21.13 -23.39 -20.61
C PHE A 265 22.45 -24.04 -20.13
N LYS A 266 23.57 -23.77 -20.81
CA LYS A 266 24.91 -24.24 -20.38
C LYS A 266 25.28 -23.69 -19.01
N GLN A 267 25.00 -22.42 -18.75
CA GLN A 267 25.23 -21.79 -17.44
C GLN A 267 24.37 -22.46 -16.36
N LEU A 268 23.07 -22.66 -16.61
CA LEU A 268 22.17 -23.38 -15.71
C LEU A 268 22.67 -24.80 -15.39
N LYS A 269 23.07 -25.56 -16.42
CA LYS A 269 23.60 -26.93 -16.28
C LYS A 269 24.89 -26.96 -15.45
N SER A 270 25.79 -26.00 -15.68
CA SER A 270 27.04 -25.91 -14.92
C SER A 270 26.81 -25.64 -13.43
N LEU A 271 25.81 -24.82 -13.10
CA LEU A 271 25.44 -24.50 -11.71
C LEU A 271 24.71 -25.66 -11.04
N GLN A 272 23.85 -26.36 -11.79
CA GLN A 272 23.07 -27.49 -11.28
C GLN A 272 23.93 -28.72 -10.97
N ASN A 273 25.06 -28.90 -11.67
CA ASN A 273 26.05 -29.93 -11.37
C ASN A 273 26.89 -29.64 -10.10
N LYS A 274 26.75 -28.45 -9.50
CA LYS A 274 27.38 -28.08 -8.22
C LYS A 274 26.33 -27.61 -7.20
N PRO A 275 25.34 -28.45 -6.86
CA PRO A 275 24.18 -28.05 -6.06
C PRO A 275 24.52 -27.87 -4.56
N SER A 276 25.68 -28.34 -4.10
CA SER A 276 26.09 -28.36 -2.69
C SER A 276 26.35 -26.96 -2.09
N GLN A 277 26.40 -25.91 -2.91
CA GLN A 277 26.58 -24.55 -2.45
C GLN A 277 25.24 -23.80 -2.49
N LEU A 278 24.62 -23.59 -1.33
CA LEU A 278 23.40 -22.77 -1.16
C LEU A 278 23.52 -21.36 -1.79
N SER A 279 24.74 -20.83 -1.95
CA SER A 279 25.03 -19.56 -2.63
C SER A 279 24.75 -19.59 -4.15
N ASN A 280 24.69 -20.76 -4.78
CA ASN A 280 24.43 -20.90 -6.21
C ASN A 280 22.93 -20.96 -6.54
N VAL A 281 22.07 -21.26 -5.56
CA VAL A 281 20.63 -21.44 -5.79
C VAL A 281 19.94 -20.17 -6.33
N PRO A 282 20.24 -18.95 -5.84
CA PRO A 282 19.68 -17.72 -6.45
C PRO A 282 19.98 -17.60 -7.94
N LYS A 283 21.21 -17.93 -8.34
CA LYS A 283 21.62 -17.92 -9.75
C LYS A 283 20.91 -19.00 -10.55
N ILE A 284 20.73 -20.19 -9.98
CA ILE A 284 19.95 -21.27 -10.62
C ILE A 284 18.51 -20.81 -10.89
N ILE A 285 17.87 -20.14 -9.92
CA ILE A 285 16.52 -19.57 -10.07
C ILE A 285 16.49 -18.52 -11.19
N GLU A 286 17.43 -17.56 -11.14
CA GLU A 286 17.53 -16.48 -12.13
C GLU A 286 17.71 -17.02 -13.56
N PHE A 287 18.64 -17.96 -13.76
CA PHE A 287 18.87 -18.56 -15.07
C PHE A 287 17.70 -19.41 -15.54
N TYR A 288 17.00 -20.10 -14.63
CA TYR A 288 15.81 -20.87 -14.96
C TYR A 288 14.65 -19.97 -15.41
N GLU A 289 14.38 -18.87 -14.69
CA GLU A 289 13.37 -17.88 -15.08
C GLU A 289 13.72 -17.18 -16.41
N LYS A 290 14.99 -16.81 -16.58
CA LYS A 290 15.49 -16.23 -17.83
C LYS A 290 15.31 -17.20 -19.00
N LEU A 291 15.62 -18.47 -18.80
CA LEU A 291 15.47 -19.49 -19.83
C LEU A 291 13.99 -19.71 -20.19
N ASN A 292 13.09 -19.79 -19.21
CA ASN A 292 11.64 -19.89 -19.47
C ASN A 292 11.12 -18.70 -20.29
N LYS A 293 11.51 -17.47 -19.95
CA LYS A 293 11.16 -16.28 -20.75
C LYS A 293 11.70 -16.32 -22.17
N LEU A 294 12.92 -16.80 -22.37
CA LEU A 294 13.49 -16.97 -23.71
C LEU A 294 12.75 -18.07 -24.51
N LEU A 295 12.27 -19.12 -23.83
CA LEU A 295 11.49 -20.20 -24.44
C LEU A 295 10.03 -19.81 -24.72
N GLU A 296 9.46 -18.83 -24.04
CA GLU A 296 8.13 -18.27 -24.38
C GLU A 296 8.14 -17.63 -25.78
N ASN A 297 9.26 -17.02 -26.17
CA ASN A 297 9.46 -16.43 -27.50
C ASN A 297 9.86 -17.47 -28.58
N ARG A 298 9.65 -18.77 -28.35
CA ARG A 298 10.06 -19.85 -29.28
C ARG A 298 9.37 -19.81 -30.65
N THR A 299 8.21 -19.14 -30.76
CA THR A 299 7.43 -19.03 -32.00
C THR A 299 8.19 -18.32 -33.13
N ASP A 300 9.23 -17.59 -32.74
CA ASP A 300 10.08 -16.77 -33.59
C ASP A 300 11.12 -17.61 -34.36
N ILE A 301 11.34 -18.87 -33.98
CA ILE A 301 12.27 -19.79 -34.63
C ILE A 301 11.49 -20.73 -35.57
N SER A 302 11.47 -20.40 -36.86
CA SER A 302 10.79 -21.18 -37.90
C SER A 302 11.70 -22.17 -38.64
N ASN A 303 13.02 -21.97 -38.59
CA ASN A 303 13.97 -22.88 -39.24
C ASN A 303 13.97 -24.29 -38.59
N PHE A 304 13.86 -25.33 -39.41
CA PHE A 304 13.74 -26.73 -38.98
C PHE A 304 14.90 -27.23 -38.11
N GLU A 305 16.15 -26.93 -38.50
CA GLU A 305 17.33 -27.40 -37.77
C GLU A 305 17.45 -26.72 -36.40
N LEU A 306 17.22 -25.40 -36.37
CA LEU A 306 17.22 -24.62 -35.12
C LEU A 306 16.10 -25.08 -34.19
N LYS A 307 14.93 -25.39 -34.74
CA LYS A 307 13.77 -25.91 -33.99
C LYS A 307 14.06 -27.28 -33.38
N LYS A 308 14.65 -28.21 -34.14
CA LYS A 308 15.07 -29.53 -33.61
C LYS A 308 16.05 -29.38 -32.43
N ARG A 309 16.97 -28.42 -32.50
CA ARG A 309 17.90 -28.13 -31.42
C ARG A 309 17.21 -27.52 -30.19
N LEU A 310 16.28 -26.60 -30.42
CA LEU A 310 15.45 -25.99 -29.37
C LEU A 310 14.62 -27.06 -28.62
N ASP A 311 14.01 -27.98 -29.36
CA ASP A 311 13.21 -29.08 -28.80
C ASP A 311 14.07 -29.99 -27.90
N SER A 312 15.31 -30.29 -28.31
CA SER A 312 16.28 -31.04 -27.50
C SER A 312 16.62 -30.31 -26.18
N ILE A 313 16.83 -29.00 -26.22
CA ILE A 313 17.08 -28.19 -25.02
C ILE A 313 15.86 -28.20 -24.10
N GLN A 314 14.65 -28.07 -24.66
CA GLN A 314 13.40 -28.09 -23.91
C GLN A 314 13.16 -29.45 -23.24
N GLN A 315 13.49 -30.54 -23.92
CA GLN A 315 13.44 -31.89 -23.34
C GLN A 315 14.41 -32.03 -22.15
N GLU A 316 15.69 -31.66 -22.32
CA GLU A 316 16.66 -31.71 -21.21
C GLU A 316 16.25 -30.79 -20.05
N LEU A 317 15.67 -29.62 -20.34
CA LEU A 317 15.16 -28.70 -19.32
C LEU A 317 13.99 -29.32 -18.53
N ASN A 318 13.08 -30.02 -19.21
CA ASN A 318 11.99 -30.74 -18.56
C ASN A 318 12.52 -31.84 -17.63
N GLU A 319 13.56 -32.56 -18.02
CA GLU A 319 14.24 -33.56 -17.17
C GLU A 319 15.01 -32.93 -15.98
N MET A 320 15.42 -31.67 -16.10
CA MET A 320 16.04 -30.91 -15.01
C MET A 320 15.03 -30.24 -14.08
N ARG A 321 13.78 -30.05 -14.53
CA ARG A 321 12.75 -29.28 -13.84
C ARG A 321 12.52 -29.75 -12.40
N ASP A 322 12.37 -31.05 -12.20
CA ASP A 322 12.10 -31.60 -10.86
C ASP A 322 13.29 -31.42 -9.92
N ARG A 323 14.52 -31.51 -10.45
CA ARG A 323 15.74 -31.28 -9.68
C ARG A 323 15.86 -29.80 -9.28
N ILE A 324 15.61 -28.88 -10.22
CA ILE A 324 15.59 -27.44 -9.95
C ILE A 324 14.50 -27.11 -8.91
N ARG A 325 13.29 -27.65 -9.09
CA ARG A 325 12.18 -27.47 -8.16
C ARG A 325 12.54 -27.95 -6.76
N LYS A 326 13.14 -29.13 -6.62
CA LYS A 326 13.61 -29.66 -5.34
C LYS A 326 14.61 -28.70 -4.66
N THR A 327 15.61 -28.24 -5.40
CA THR A 327 16.60 -27.27 -4.89
C THR A 327 15.98 -25.94 -4.48
N GLN A 328 14.99 -25.44 -5.22
CA GLN A 328 14.24 -24.24 -4.86
C GLN A 328 13.45 -24.42 -3.55
N ILE A 329 12.79 -25.56 -3.38
CA ILE A 329 12.04 -25.89 -2.16
C ILE A 329 12.97 -25.93 -0.95
N GLU A 330 14.11 -26.61 -1.06
CA GLU A 330 15.13 -26.69 0.00
C GLU A 330 15.65 -25.30 0.38
N TYR A 331 15.96 -24.47 -0.61
CA TYR A 331 16.43 -23.10 -0.41
C TYR A 331 15.40 -22.22 0.30
N TYR A 332 14.16 -22.18 -0.18
CA TYR A 332 13.12 -21.37 0.46
C TYR A 332 12.76 -21.89 1.85
N THR A 333 12.78 -23.20 2.07
CA THR A 333 12.60 -23.79 3.40
C THR A 333 13.70 -23.33 4.36
N ALA A 334 14.97 -23.35 3.92
CA ALA A 334 16.09 -22.86 4.72
C ALA A 334 15.96 -21.36 5.04
N GLN A 335 15.56 -20.53 4.06
CA GLN A 335 15.29 -19.12 4.30
C GLN A 335 14.17 -18.89 5.32
N CYS A 336 13.06 -19.61 5.18
CA CYS A 336 11.94 -19.54 6.12
C CYS A 336 12.40 -19.88 7.55
N ARG A 337 13.18 -20.96 7.72
CA ARG A 337 13.73 -21.35 9.04
C ARG A 337 14.61 -20.27 9.64
N THR A 338 15.50 -19.66 8.85
CA THR A 338 16.32 -18.54 9.32
C THR A 338 15.47 -17.33 9.73
N ILE A 339 14.40 -17.03 8.99
CA ILE A 339 13.47 -15.96 9.35
C ILE A 339 12.72 -16.28 10.66
N ILE A 340 12.24 -17.51 10.82
CA ILE A 340 11.55 -17.97 12.04
C ILE A 340 12.49 -17.89 13.25
N GLN A 341 13.73 -18.36 13.12
CA GLN A 341 14.74 -18.23 14.18
C GLN A 341 14.99 -16.76 14.58
N ASN A 342 15.04 -15.87 13.59
CA ASN A 342 15.17 -14.44 13.86
C ASN A 342 13.91 -13.86 14.53
N MET A 343 12.71 -14.36 14.21
CA MET A 343 11.48 -13.97 14.89
C MET A 343 11.48 -14.40 16.36
N GLU A 344 11.96 -15.61 16.63
CA GLU A 344 12.13 -16.12 18.00
C GLU A 344 13.12 -15.25 18.78
N ASN A 345 14.30 -14.99 18.21
CA ASN A 345 15.33 -14.14 18.82
C ASN A 345 14.81 -12.72 19.09
N SER A 346 14.11 -12.10 18.12
CA SER A 346 13.48 -10.79 18.29
C SER A 346 12.35 -10.83 19.33
N SER A 347 11.63 -11.95 19.47
CA SER A 347 10.62 -12.11 20.52
C SER A 347 11.25 -12.18 21.90
N ALA A 348 12.37 -12.88 22.07
CA ALA A 348 13.11 -12.92 23.33
C ALA A 348 13.69 -11.55 23.69
N ALA A 349 14.16 -10.80 22.69
CA ALA A 349 14.66 -9.44 22.85
C ALA A 349 13.56 -8.36 22.96
N HIS A 350 12.28 -8.73 22.98
CA HIS A 350 11.13 -7.80 23.02
C HIS A 350 11.09 -6.78 21.86
N GLN A 351 11.70 -7.10 20.72
CA GLN A 351 11.75 -6.28 19.50
C GLN A 351 10.53 -6.53 18.61
N TYR A 352 9.33 -6.21 19.10
CA TYR A 352 8.08 -6.58 18.44
C TYR A 352 7.86 -5.91 17.07
N ASP A 353 8.42 -4.72 16.85
CA ASP A 353 8.40 -4.05 15.54
C ASP A 353 9.18 -4.86 14.49
N GLN A 354 10.31 -5.45 14.88
CA GLN A 354 11.14 -6.29 14.00
C GLN A 354 10.42 -7.58 13.58
N ILE A 355 9.64 -8.18 14.50
CA ILE A 355 8.86 -9.39 14.20
C ILE A 355 7.85 -9.14 13.09
N ASN A 356 7.23 -7.96 13.02
CA ASN A 356 6.32 -7.61 11.91
C ASN A 356 7.04 -7.55 10.56
N ILE A 357 8.28 -7.05 10.53
CA ILE A 357 9.10 -6.99 9.32
C ILE A 357 9.47 -8.41 8.88
N LEU A 358 9.92 -9.23 9.83
CA LEU A 358 10.28 -10.64 9.58
C LEU A 358 9.08 -11.46 9.11
N TRP A 359 7.89 -11.26 9.70
CA TRP A 359 6.66 -11.91 9.27
C TRP A 359 6.28 -11.57 7.81
N LYS A 360 6.47 -10.32 7.39
CA LYS A 360 6.25 -9.93 5.99
C LYS A 360 7.25 -10.61 5.05
N LYS A 361 8.52 -10.71 5.45
CA LYS A 361 9.56 -11.43 4.70
C LYS A 361 9.20 -12.91 4.58
N LEU A 362 8.79 -13.56 5.67
CA LEU A 362 8.35 -14.96 5.69
C LEU A 362 7.18 -15.18 4.71
N ASN A 363 6.15 -14.32 4.74
CA ASN A 363 5.02 -14.41 3.81
C ASN A 363 5.41 -14.13 2.35
N SER A 364 6.51 -13.41 2.09
CA SER A 364 7.03 -13.23 0.74
C SER A 364 7.66 -14.54 0.24
N VAL A 365 8.53 -15.15 1.04
CA VAL A 365 9.18 -16.43 0.71
C VAL A 365 8.13 -17.55 0.57
N ALA A 366 7.15 -17.61 1.47
CA ALA A 366 6.04 -18.56 1.40
C ALA A 366 5.21 -18.44 0.11
N ARG A 367 5.06 -17.23 -0.45
CA ARG A 367 4.39 -17.02 -1.73
C ARG A 367 5.20 -17.57 -2.90
N GLU A 368 6.52 -17.42 -2.87
CA GLU A 368 7.40 -18.04 -3.87
C GLU A 368 7.37 -19.57 -3.77
N MET A 369 7.31 -20.14 -2.55
CA MET A 369 7.10 -21.57 -2.35
C MET A 369 5.78 -22.08 -2.98
N LEU A 370 4.69 -21.32 -2.84
CA LEU A 370 3.40 -21.69 -3.45
C LEU A 370 3.46 -21.67 -4.99
N LYS A 371 4.17 -20.72 -5.61
CA LYS A 371 4.32 -20.66 -7.08
C LYS A 371 5.01 -21.90 -7.64
N ILE A 372 5.95 -22.48 -6.90
CA ILE A 372 6.62 -23.73 -7.26
C ILE A 372 5.88 -24.98 -6.75
N GLY A 373 4.65 -24.83 -6.27
CA GLY A 373 3.78 -25.92 -5.80
C GLY A 373 4.27 -26.58 -4.51
N ALA A 374 4.93 -25.85 -3.62
CA ALA A 374 5.29 -26.30 -2.29
C ALA A 374 4.34 -25.70 -1.24
N ASN A 375 4.05 -26.45 -0.17
CA ASN A 375 3.13 -26.03 0.88
C ASN A 375 3.90 -25.39 2.07
N PRO A 376 3.81 -24.07 2.30
CA PRO A 376 4.50 -23.39 3.39
C PRO A 376 3.72 -23.40 4.73
N THR A 377 2.59 -24.11 4.81
CA THR A 377 1.63 -24.00 5.93
C THR A 377 2.28 -24.31 7.29
N ASP A 378 3.10 -25.35 7.37
CA ASP A 378 3.74 -25.74 8.63
C ASP A 378 4.69 -24.65 9.14
N LEU A 379 5.51 -24.07 8.25
CA LEU A 379 6.43 -22.96 8.56
C LEU A 379 5.67 -21.69 8.99
N LEU A 380 4.55 -21.39 8.32
CA LEU A 380 3.71 -20.25 8.69
C LEU A 380 3.02 -20.45 10.04
N ASN A 381 2.57 -21.68 10.33
CA ASN A 381 1.96 -22.04 11.61
C ASN A 381 2.98 -21.98 12.75
N GLU A 382 4.21 -22.42 12.50
CA GLU A 382 5.33 -22.32 13.45
C GLU A 382 5.64 -20.87 13.82
N ALA A 383 5.65 -19.93 12.85
CA ALA A 383 5.94 -18.53 13.13
C ALA A 383 4.73 -17.71 13.65
N ARG A 384 3.51 -18.21 13.48
CA ARG A 384 2.27 -17.48 13.81
C ARG A 384 2.16 -17.08 15.29
N PRO A 385 2.53 -17.90 16.29
CA PRO A 385 2.54 -17.49 17.69
C PRO A 385 3.39 -16.25 17.97
N PHE A 386 4.59 -16.14 17.37
CA PHE A 386 5.46 -14.97 17.52
C PHE A 386 4.83 -13.71 16.95
N TYR A 387 4.27 -13.82 15.74
CA TYR A 387 3.57 -12.70 15.10
C TYR A 387 2.34 -12.24 15.90
N ASN A 388 1.49 -13.18 16.33
CA ASN A 388 0.29 -12.86 17.12
C ASN A 388 0.66 -12.18 18.44
N ARG A 389 1.68 -12.69 19.13
CA ARG A 389 2.22 -12.07 20.35
C ARG A 389 2.70 -10.65 20.07
N ALA A 390 3.54 -10.45 19.06
CA ALA A 390 4.06 -9.13 18.68
C ALA A 390 2.95 -8.13 18.35
N ARG A 391 1.97 -8.53 17.53
CA ARG A 391 0.81 -7.71 17.19
C ARG A 391 0.03 -7.30 18.44
N THR A 392 -0.20 -8.24 19.35
CA THR A 392 -0.92 -8.00 20.60
C THR A 392 -0.20 -6.96 21.46
N TYR A 393 1.13 -7.09 21.63
CA TYR A 393 1.94 -6.10 22.33
C TYR A 393 1.92 -4.71 21.68
N LEU A 394 1.96 -4.64 20.36
CA LEU A 394 1.91 -3.35 19.64
C LEU A 394 0.55 -2.67 19.75
N GLU A 395 -0.55 -3.43 19.71
CA GLU A 395 -1.90 -2.91 19.97
C GLU A 395 -1.98 -2.31 21.38
N LEU A 396 -1.42 -2.99 22.38
CA LEU A 396 -1.38 -2.49 23.76
C LEU A 396 -0.50 -1.27 23.96
N ARG A 397 0.61 -1.17 23.22
CA ARG A 397 1.46 0.02 23.20
C ARG A 397 0.70 1.25 22.69
N ASN A 398 -0.36 1.06 21.89
CA ASN A 398 -1.24 2.15 21.45
C ASN A 398 -2.33 2.46 22.49
N ILE A 399 -2.87 1.44 23.17
CA ILE A 399 -3.85 1.62 24.24
C ILE A 399 -3.24 2.36 25.45
N ARG A 400 -1.99 2.02 25.81
CA ARG A 400 -1.22 2.59 26.93
C ARG A 400 -1.99 2.61 28.27
N PRO A 401 -2.42 1.46 28.81
CA PRO A 401 -2.98 1.44 30.16
C PRO A 401 -1.93 1.94 31.16
N LYS A 402 -2.16 3.11 31.77
CA LYS A 402 -1.25 3.69 32.74
C LYS A 402 -1.70 3.27 34.14
N VAL A 403 -0.89 2.47 34.82
CA VAL A 403 -1.15 2.15 36.23
C VAL A 403 -0.66 3.33 37.07
N THR A 404 -1.57 4.03 37.74
CA THR A 404 -1.27 5.21 38.57
C THR A 404 -1.22 4.89 40.06
N GLY A 405 -1.71 3.73 40.49
CA GLY A 405 -1.60 3.27 41.87
C GLY A 405 -1.98 1.81 42.06
N ILE A 406 -1.47 1.19 43.12
CA ILE A 406 -1.86 -0.13 43.60
C ILE A 406 -2.21 0.01 45.07
N VAL A 407 -3.37 -0.50 45.46
CA VAL A 407 -3.79 -0.55 46.86
C VAL A 407 -4.00 -2.00 47.24
N ILE A 408 -3.24 -2.45 48.24
CA ILE A 408 -3.34 -3.76 48.87
C ILE A 408 -3.52 -3.51 50.36
N GLU A 409 -4.77 -3.51 50.82
CA GLU A 409 -5.11 -3.42 52.24
C GLU A 409 -5.15 -4.84 52.82
N GLU A 410 -4.35 -5.12 53.84
CA GLU A 410 -4.29 -6.43 54.49
C GLU A 410 -5.26 -6.54 55.70
N TYR A 411 -5.61 -5.42 56.34
CA TYR A 411 -6.51 -5.36 57.50
C TYR A 411 -7.24 -4.00 57.60
N PRO A 412 -8.50 -3.92 58.08
CA PRO A 412 -9.41 -5.00 58.48
C PRO A 412 -10.20 -5.62 57.30
N ARG A 413 -10.08 -5.09 56.08
CA ARG A 413 -10.70 -5.66 54.87
C ARG A 413 -9.63 -5.95 53.83
N LYS A 414 -9.51 -7.20 53.40
CA LYS A 414 -8.60 -7.61 52.32
C LYS A 414 -9.09 -7.04 50.99
N ARG A 415 -8.62 -5.83 50.62
CA ARG A 415 -8.98 -5.16 49.37
C ARG A 415 -7.74 -5.02 48.50
N LYS A 416 -7.83 -5.56 47.29
CA LYS A 416 -6.82 -5.39 46.23
C LYS A 416 -7.46 -4.69 45.05
N TYR A 417 -6.97 -3.50 44.73
CA TYR A 417 -7.38 -2.80 43.51
C TYR A 417 -6.21 -2.02 42.91
N ALA A 418 -6.26 -1.84 41.60
CA ALA A 418 -5.33 -1.01 40.85
C ALA A 418 -6.07 0.24 40.35
N LEU A 419 -5.37 1.37 40.35
CA LEU A 419 -5.78 2.56 39.63
C LEU A 419 -5.15 2.51 38.24
N VAL A 420 -5.97 2.34 37.20
CA VAL A 420 -5.53 2.30 35.80
C VAL A 420 -6.22 3.44 35.06
N ASN A 421 -5.46 4.31 34.41
CA ASN A 421 -5.98 5.55 33.82
C ASN A 421 -6.86 6.33 34.81
N ASP A 422 -6.40 6.41 36.06
CA ASP A 422 -7.06 7.11 37.18
C ASP A 422 -8.44 6.56 37.58
N ARG A 423 -8.73 5.31 37.21
CA ARG A 423 -9.97 4.60 37.59
C ARG A 423 -9.65 3.32 38.36
N LYS A 424 -10.51 2.99 39.32
CA LYS A 424 -10.38 1.81 40.18
C LYS A 424 -10.82 0.53 39.46
N TYR A 425 -9.95 -0.48 39.46
CA TYR A 425 -10.24 -1.81 38.93
C TYR A 425 -9.86 -2.92 39.93
N THR A 426 -10.70 -3.96 39.99
CA THR A 426 -10.41 -5.22 40.67
C THR A 426 -10.08 -6.31 39.65
N VAL A 427 -9.53 -7.43 40.13
CA VAL A 427 -9.23 -8.59 39.30
C VAL A 427 -10.46 -9.03 38.49
N ASN A 428 -10.23 -9.44 37.25
CA ASN A 428 -11.20 -9.82 36.21
C ASN A 428 -12.08 -8.71 35.63
N GLN A 429 -11.92 -7.45 36.05
CA GLN A 429 -12.63 -6.33 35.43
C GLN A 429 -11.99 -5.92 34.09
N PHE A 430 -12.84 -5.49 33.16
CA PHE A 430 -12.40 -4.89 31.90
C PHE A 430 -11.87 -3.48 32.12
N ILE A 431 -10.77 -3.15 31.47
CA ILE A 431 -10.22 -1.78 31.50
C ILE A 431 -11.06 -0.91 30.57
N LEU A 432 -11.49 0.25 31.07
CA LEU A 432 -12.24 1.23 30.28
C LEU A 432 -11.29 2.18 29.55
N ASP A 433 -11.71 2.63 28.38
CA ASP A 433 -11.09 3.72 27.65
C ASP A 433 -11.42 5.10 28.25
N LYS A 434 -10.98 6.17 27.58
CA LYS A 434 -11.22 7.56 28.02
C LYS A 434 -12.71 7.91 28.06
N ASP A 435 -13.49 7.33 27.15
CA ASP A 435 -14.94 7.54 27.03
C ASP A 435 -15.74 6.65 28.00
N GLY A 436 -15.06 5.81 28.78
CA GLY A 436 -15.69 4.89 29.73
C GLY A 436 -16.25 3.61 29.12
N ARG A 437 -15.88 3.30 27.87
CA ARG A 437 -16.26 2.05 27.22
C ARG A 437 -15.23 0.96 27.53
N PRO A 438 -15.64 -0.30 27.74
CA PRO A 438 -14.71 -1.39 27.97
C PRO A 438 -13.86 -1.64 26.73
N ILE A 439 -12.54 -1.67 26.92
CA ILE A 439 -11.59 -2.07 25.88
C ILE A 439 -11.72 -3.58 25.69
N PRO A 440 -12.10 -4.05 24.48
CA PRO A 440 -12.32 -5.47 24.23
C PRO A 440 -11.11 -6.32 24.64
N ASP A 441 -11.36 -7.46 25.27
CA ASP A 441 -10.37 -8.45 25.71
C ASP A 441 -9.32 -7.97 26.73
N LEU A 442 -9.27 -6.68 27.11
CA LEU A 442 -8.31 -6.16 28.08
C LEU A 442 -8.87 -6.24 29.50
N LYS A 443 -8.31 -7.14 30.32
CA LYS A 443 -8.72 -7.34 31.71
C LYS A 443 -7.56 -7.24 32.67
N LEU A 444 -7.87 -6.87 33.91
CA LEU A 444 -6.96 -6.99 35.03
C LEU A 444 -6.89 -8.46 35.48
N LYS A 445 -5.72 -9.11 35.38
CA LYS A 445 -5.55 -10.52 35.72
C LYS A 445 -5.08 -10.74 37.15
N ASP A 446 -4.12 -9.96 37.63
CA ASP A 446 -3.57 -10.10 38.98
C ASP A 446 -3.04 -8.76 39.51
N ILE A 447 -3.04 -8.60 40.82
CA ILE A 447 -2.55 -7.41 41.54
C ILE A 447 -1.62 -7.86 42.66
N GLN A 448 -0.36 -7.47 42.55
CA GLN A 448 0.72 -7.75 43.50
C GLN A 448 1.36 -6.43 43.95
N LYS A 449 2.13 -6.46 45.05
CA LYS A 449 2.81 -5.25 45.55
C LYS A 449 3.79 -4.74 44.46
N GLY A 450 3.59 -3.50 44.00
CA GLY A 450 4.40 -2.87 42.95
C GLY A 450 4.15 -3.38 41.52
N LYS A 451 3.25 -4.36 41.32
CA LYS A 451 3.06 -5.03 40.03
C LYS A 451 1.59 -5.28 39.72
N VAL A 452 1.17 -4.90 38.52
CA VAL A 452 -0.15 -5.24 37.97
C VAL A 452 0.02 -6.11 36.75
N THR A 453 -0.76 -7.18 36.68
CA THR A 453 -0.77 -8.09 35.53
C THR A 453 -2.07 -7.91 34.76
N PHE A 454 -1.96 -7.60 33.47
CA PHE A 454 -3.06 -7.55 32.52
C PHE A 454 -3.11 -8.82 31.68
N ILE A 455 -4.29 -9.15 31.18
CA ILE A 455 -4.47 -10.10 30.08
C ILE A 455 -5.18 -9.39 28.93
N TYR A 456 -4.64 -9.54 27.72
CA TYR A 456 -5.23 -8.99 26.50
C TYR A 456 -5.06 -10.01 25.38
N LYS A 457 -6.19 -10.46 24.81
CA LYS A 457 -6.22 -11.49 23.75
C LYS A 457 -5.38 -12.74 24.08
N GLY A 458 -5.40 -13.17 25.34
CA GLY A 458 -4.65 -14.32 25.84
C GLY A 458 -3.18 -14.05 26.17
N VAL A 459 -2.63 -12.88 25.85
CA VAL A 459 -1.26 -12.49 26.22
C VAL A 459 -1.27 -11.84 27.60
N THR A 460 -0.39 -12.31 28.49
CA THR A 460 -0.23 -11.77 29.85
C THR A 460 0.87 -10.71 29.85
N ILE A 461 0.62 -9.57 30.51
CA ILE A 461 1.54 -8.44 30.53
C ILE A 461 1.66 -7.89 31.93
N GLU A 462 2.90 -7.62 32.31
CA GLU A 462 3.23 -7.12 33.62
C GLU A 462 3.59 -5.64 33.49
N THR A 463 2.96 -4.80 34.31
CA THR A 463 3.32 -3.39 34.46
C THR A 463 3.79 -3.18 35.88
N LEU A 464 5.04 -2.74 36.02
CA LEU A 464 5.62 -2.36 37.29
C LEU A 464 5.31 -0.89 37.55
N ILE A 465 4.80 -0.58 38.73
CA ILE A 465 4.82 0.80 39.23
C ILE A 465 6.24 1.02 39.72
N ARG A 466 7.03 1.83 39.01
CA ARG A 466 8.25 2.38 39.59
C ARG A 466 7.81 3.26 40.76
N GLU A 467 8.30 2.96 41.97
CA GLU A 467 8.13 3.85 43.12
C GLU A 467 8.68 5.22 42.74
N SER A 468 7.78 6.13 42.38
CA SER A 468 8.10 7.52 42.15
C SER A 468 8.31 8.16 43.52
N GLY A 469 9.53 8.03 44.06
CA GLY A 469 9.99 8.78 45.23
C GLY A 469 10.29 7.94 46.47
N SER A 470 11.43 7.26 46.45
CA SER A 470 12.32 7.21 47.62
C SER A 470 13.76 7.29 47.12
N GLN A 471 14.18 8.49 46.71
CA GLN A 471 15.60 8.82 46.84
C GLN A 471 15.88 8.94 48.35
N PRO A 472 16.95 8.32 48.88
CA PRO A 472 17.37 8.54 50.26
C PRO A 472 17.75 10.00 50.51
#